data_AF-A0AAE4PC60-F1
#
_entry.id   AF-A0AAE4PC60-F1
#
_cell.length_a   1.000
_cell.length_b   1.000
_cell.length_c   1.000
_cell.angle_alpha   90.00
_cell.angle_beta   90.00
_cell.angle_gamma   90.00
#
_symmetry.space_group_name_H-M   'P 1'
#
loop_
_entity.id
_entity.type
_entity.pdbx_description
1 polymer ?
#
loop_
_entity_poly.entity_id
_entity_poly.type
_entity_poly.pdbx_seq_one_letter_code
_entity_poly.pdbx_strand_id
1 'polypeptide(L)'
;MRAFLRRAATLAAFVALLWAVQVVNWIIGYGLNPAFGLIPRHVSGLDGVITMPLLHGSFAHLMANTPPLLVMGGLLVATTTRALVPVNALAIGLGGGLVWLFGSSAIHIGASGLIFGWFGFLVTRGLVDRSLITLGAALVVGVLYGSILWGVLPGQHGVSWEAHLFGAIGGAAAAFLIRTHVHAPRLGGVDLD
;
A
#
# COMPACT_ATOMS: atom_id res chain seq x y z
N MET A 1 21.32 11.84 -4.04
CA MET A 1 20.21 12.82 -3.99
C MET A 1 19.18 12.67 -5.12
N ARG A 2 19.57 12.81 -6.41
CA ARG A 2 18.62 12.83 -7.55
C ARG A 2 17.69 11.60 -7.66
N ALA A 3 18.19 10.39 -7.41
CA ALA A 3 17.38 9.17 -7.47
C ALA A 3 16.35 9.05 -6.32
N PHE A 4 16.64 9.61 -5.15
CA PHE A 4 15.67 9.68 -4.05
C PHE A 4 14.56 10.66 -4.38
N LEU A 5 14.91 11.88 -4.82
CA LEU A 5 13.93 12.91 -5.19
C LEU A 5 12.99 12.44 -6.29
N ARG A 6 13.48 11.70 -7.31
CA ARG A 6 12.62 11.11 -8.35
C ARG A 6 11.59 10.14 -7.78
N ARG A 7 11.99 9.27 -6.85
CA ARG A 7 11.07 8.29 -6.23
C ARG A 7 10.08 8.97 -5.29
N ALA A 8 10.51 9.98 -4.53
CA ALA A 8 9.63 10.79 -3.70
C ALA A 8 8.62 11.58 -4.55
N ALA A 9 9.06 12.16 -5.67
CA ALA A 9 8.19 12.81 -6.64
C ALA A 9 7.18 11.83 -7.27
N THR A 10 7.60 10.57 -7.51
CA THR A 10 6.70 9.52 -8.00
C THR A 10 5.61 9.19 -6.98
N LEU A 11 5.95 9.09 -5.69
CA LEU A 11 4.96 8.90 -4.62
C LEU A 11 4.00 10.09 -4.53
N ALA A 12 4.51 11.32 -4.57
CA ALA A 12 3.69 12.52 -4.54
C ALA A 12 2.75 12.59 -5.76
N ALA A 13 3.25 12.26 -6.96
CA ALA A 13 2.45 12.18 -8.17
C ALA A 13 1.38 11.09 -8.09
N PHE A 14 1.70 9.93 -7.50
CA PHE A 14 0.72 8.88 -7.24
C PHE A 14 -0.39 9.35 -6.31
N VAL A 15 -0.06 10.00 -5.19
CA VAL A 15 -1.07 10.56 -4.28
C VAL A 15 -1.92 11.63 -5.00
N ALA A 16 -1.29 12.53 -5.77
CA ALA A 16 -2.02 13.52 -6.56
C ALA A 16 -2.97 12.88 -7.59
N LEU A 17 -2.56 11.78 -8.22
CA LEU A 17 -3.41 11.00 -9.12
C LEU A 17 -4.63 10.44 -8.38
N LEU A 18 -4.48 9.91 -7.16
CA LEU A 18 -5.61 9.42 -6.37
C LEU A 18 -6.64 10.53 -6.10
N TRP A 19 -6.17 11.73 -5.78
CA TRP A 19 -7.05 12.90 -5.60
C TRP A 19 -7.74 13.31 -6.90
N ALA A 20 -7.03 13.31 -8.03
CA ALA A 20 -7.62 13.60 -9.34
C ALA A 20 -8.69 12.56 -9.73
N VAL A 21 -8.39 11.27 -9.56
CA VAL A 21 -9.35 10.18 -9.80
C VAL A 21 -10.56 10.33 -8.89
N GLN A 22 -10.37 10.67 -7.61
CA GLN A 22 -11.47 10.84 -6.67
C GLN A 22 -12.38 12.03 -7.03
N VAL A 23 -11.82 13.14 -7.53
CA VAL A 23 -12.62 14.27 -8.03
C VAL A 23 -13.45 13.84 -9.24
N VAL A 24 -12.85 13.16 -10.21
CA VAL A 24 -13.57 12.65 -11.39
C VAL A 24 -14.67 11.67 -10.96
N ASN A 25 -14.34 10.72 -10.08
CA ASN A 25 -15.28 9.74 -9.58
C ASN A 25 -16.48 10.41 -8.88
N TRP A 26 -16.22 11.43 -8.05
CA TRP A 26 -17.26 12.20 -7.39
C TRP A 26 -18.18 12.93 -8.39
N ILE A 27 -17.62 13.57 -9.42
CA ILE A 27 -18.39 14.29 -10.46
C ILE A 27 -19.35 13.35 -11.19
N ILE A 28 -18.93 12.11 -11.45
CA ILE A 28 -19.75 11.11 -12.17
C ILE A 28 -20.63 10.26 -11.23
N GLY A 29 -20.83 10.68 -9.98
CA GLY A 29 -21.71 9.98 -9.03
C GLY A 29 -21.14 8.66 -8.51
N TYR A 30 -19.82 8.57 -8.34
CA TYR A 30 -19.06 7.38 -7.91
C TYR A 30 -19.13 6.18 -8.87
N GLY A 31 -19.44 6.41 -10.15
CA GLY A 31 -19.58 5.38 -11.17
C GLY A 31 -18.31 4.56 -11.45
N LEU A 32 -17.11 5.05 -11.12
CA LEU A 32 -15.88 4.27 -11.30
C LEU A 32 -15.79 3.11 -10.30
N ASN A 33 -16.40 3.23 -9.11
CA ASN A 33 -16.32 2.21 -8.07
C ASN A 33 -16.92 0.87 -8.51
N PRO A 34 -18.18 0.78 -8.98
CA PRO A 34 -18.73 -0.47 -9.48
C PRO A 34 -18.15 -0.88 -10.84
N ALA A 35 -17.59 0.05 -11.62
CA ALA A 35 -17.04 -0.25 -12.94
C ALA A 35 -15.64 -0.87 -12.89
N PHE A 36 -14.80 -0.45 -11.92
CA PHE A 36 -13.38 -0.80 -11.86
C PHE A 36 -12.93 -1.24 -10.47
N GLY A 37 -13.85 -1.40 -9.51
CA GLY A 37 -13.57 -1.98 -8.21
C GLY A 37 -13.34 -3.49 -8.31
N LEU A 38 -12.63 -4.06 -7.34
CA LEU A 38 -12.41 -5.50 -7.31
C LEU A 38 -13.65 -6.21 -6.79
N ILE A 39 -14.19 -7.11 -7.61
CA ILE A 39 -15.36 -7.92 -7.28
C ILE A 39 -14.92 -9.40 -7.19
N PRO A 40 -14.88 -10.00 -5.99
CA PRO A 40 -14.34 -11.33 -5.81
C PRO A 40 -15.10 -12.39 -6.61
N ARG A 41 -14.36 -13.25 -7.31
CA ARG A 41 -14.86 -14.39 -8.11
C ARG A 41 -15.72 -13.99 -9.32
N HIS A 42 -15.67 -12.72 -9.74
CA HIS A 42 -16.30 -12.24 -10.98
C HIS A 42 -15.23 -11.79 -11.99
N VAL A 43 -15.32 -12.26 -13.23
CA VAL A 43 -14.38 -11.90 -14.32
C VAL A 43 -14.40 -10.39 -14.59
N SER A 44 -15.58 -9.77 -14.52
CA SER A 44 -15.78 -8.33 -14.71
C SER A 44 -15.20 -7.46 -13.58
N GLY A 45 -14.71 -8.05 -12.49
CA GLY A 45 -14.03 -7.32 -11.41
C GLY A 45 -12.57 -7.74 -11.23
N LEU A 46 -12.01 -8.47 -12.19
CA LEU A 46 -10.62 -8.94 -12.15
C LEU A 46 -9.63 -7.81 -12.48
N ASP A 47 -10.01 -6.88 -13.36
CA ASP A 47 -9.30 -5.62 -13.60
C ASP A 47 -9.14 -4.80 -12.31
N GLY A 48 -10.14 -4.90 -11.43
CA GLY A 48 -10.13 -4.41 -10.06
C GLY A 48 -8.90 -4.79 -9.23
N VAL A 49 -8.21 -5.89 -9.53
CA VAL A 49 -6.92 -6.24 -8.90
C VAL A 49 -5.92 -5.08 -9.01
N ILE A 50 -5.89 -4.42 -10.16
CA ILE A 50 -4.96 -3.32 -10.44
C ILE A 50 -5.59 -1.97 -10.10
N THR A 51 -6.88 -1.80 -10.36
CA THR A 51 -7.56 -0.49 -10.30
C THR A 51 -8.17 -0.16 -8.94
N MET A 52 -8.49 -1.15 -8.09
CA MET A 52 -9.07 -0.89 -6.77
C MET A 52 -8.27 0.09 -5.90
N PRO A 53 -6.91 0.12 -5.91
CA PRO A 53 -6.14 1.08 -5.11
C PRO A 53 -6.35 2.54 -5.54
N LEU A 54 -6.86 2.78 -6.75
CA LEU A 54 -7.11 4.12 -7.29
C LEU A 54 -8.47 4.69 -6.88
N LEU A 55 -9.38 3.85 -6.42
CA LEU A 55 -10.79 4.16 -6.22
C LEU A 55 -11.10 4.35 -4.74
N HIS A 56 -11.95 5.31 -4.38
CA HIS A 56 -12.37 5.52 -3.00
C HIS A 56 -13.87 5.78 -2.92
N GLY A 57 -14.46 5.37 -1.79
CA GLY A 57 -15.91 5.45 -1.55
C GLY A 57 -16.38 6.85 -1.10
N SER A 58 -15.45 7.70 -0.68
CA SER A 58 -15.69 9.08 -0.27
C SER A 58 -14.38 9.86 -0.17
N PHE A 59 -14.45 11.19 -0.09
CA PHE A 59 -13.29 12.02 0.25
C PHE A 59 -12.73 11.67 1.63
N ALA A 60 -13.58 11.35 2.61
CA ALA A 60 -13.13 10.92 3.93
C ALA A 60 -12.31 9.63 3.86
N HIS A 61 -12.71 8.67 3.02
CA HIS A 61 -11.94 7.44 2.78
C HIS A 61 -10.55 7.77 2.17
N LEU A 62 -10.48 8.59 1.13
CA LEU A 62 -9.17 8.99 0.54
C LEU A 62 -8.31 9.79 1.53
N MET A 63 -8.91 10.70 2.30
CA MET A 63 -8.21 11.46 3.33
C MET A 63 -7.62 10.53 4.40
N ALA A 64 -8.35 9.51 4.83
CA ALA A 64 -7.85 8.54 5.80
C ALA A 64 -6.67 7.71 5.26
N ASN A 65 -6.60 7.49 3.93
CA ASN A 65 -5.51 6.77 3.28
C ASN A 65 -4.28 7.65 3.00
N THR A 66 -4.47 8.96 2.84
CA THR A 66 -3.39 9.88 2.41
C THR A 66 -2.20 9.94 3.39
N PRO A 67 -2.37 10.15 4.72
CA PRO A 67 -1.26 10.14 5.65
C PRO A 67 -0.47 8.82 5.67
N PRO A 68 -1.10 7.62 5.82
CA PRO A 68 -0.34 6.38 5.80
C PRO A 68 0.29 6.09 4.42
N LEU A 69 -0.31 6.53 3.30
CA LEU A 69 0.35 6.46 1.98
C LEU A 69 1.65 7.26 1.95
N LEU A 70 1.64 8.50 2.46
CA LEU A 70 2.80 9.36 2.46
C LEU A 70 3.89 8.84 3.42
N VAL A 71 3.50 8.41 4.61
CA VAL A 71 4.46 7.95 5.63
C VAL A 71 5.01 6.57 5.28
N MET A 72 4.16 5.58 4.98
CA MET A 72 4.60 4.22 4.64
C MET A 72 5.27 4.18 3.27
N GLY A 73 4.71 4.87 2.27
CA GLY A 73 5.33 5.01 0.96
C GLY A 73 6.65 5.77 1.02
N GLY A 74 6.74 6.78 1.89
CA GLY A 74 7.98 7.53 2.15
C GLY A 74 9.06 6.62 2.73
N LEU A 75 8.71 5.81 3.73
CA LEU A 75 9.61 4.81 4.31
C LEU A 75 10.05 3.79 3.26
N LEU A 76 9.12 3.27 2.44
CA LEU A 76 9.43 2.34 1.36
C LEU A 76 10.40 2.96 0.34
N VAL A 77 10.13 4.18 -0.12
CA VAL A 77 11.02 4.89 -1.05
C VAL A 77 12.38 5.23 -0.43
N ALA A 78 12.43 5.56 0.86
CA ALA A 78 13.71 5.84 1.53
C ALA A 78 14.59 4.59 1.62
N THR A 79 13.99 3.44 1.90
CA THR A 79 14.69 2.19 2.22
C THR A 79 14.88 1.24 1.03
N THR A 80 13.99 1.31 0.03
CA THR A 80 13.92 0.36 -1.08
C THR A 80 14.21 1.07 -2.40
N THR A 81 15.36 0.74 -3.00
CA THR A 81 15.87 1.43 -4.20
C THR A 81 15.57 0.71 -5.50
N ARG A 82 15.94 -0.57 -5.61
CA ARG A 82 15.84 -1.36 -6.84
C ARG A 82 14.60 -2.25 -6.92
N ALA A 83 13.88 -2.39 -5.82
CA ALA A 83 12.78 -3.35 -5.69
C ALA A 83 11.38 -2.72 -5.64
N LEU A 84 11.24 -1.39 -5.84
CA LEU A 84 9.93 -0.74 -5.74
C LEU A 84 8.89 -1.33 -6.71
N VAL A 85 9.25 -1.50 -7.99
CA VAL A 85 8.34 -2.06 -8.99
C VAL A 85 7.91 -3.50 -8.62
N PRO A 86 8.84 -4.46 -8.39
CA PRO A 86 8.43 -5.82 -8.08
C PRO A 86 7.70 -5.94 -6.72
N VAL A 87 8.02 -5.10 -5.73
CA VAL A 87 7.28 -5.06 -4.45
C VAL A 87 5.83 -4.64 -4.68
N ASN A 88 5.60 -3.55 -5.42
CA ASN A 88 4.26 -3.10 -5.74
C ASN A 88 3.51 -4.12 -6.61
N ALA A 89 4.19 -4.74 -7.59
CA ALA A 89 3.59 -5.76 -8.44
C ALA A 89 3.12 -6.98 -7.63
N LEU A 90 3.89 -7.44 -6.63
CA LEU A 90 3.46 -8.52 -5.75
C LEU A 90 2.37 -8.08 -4.77
N ALA A 91 2.49 -6.91 -4.14
CA ALA A 91 1.45 -6.40 -3.24
C ALA A 91 0.09 -6.26 -3.94
N ILE A 92 0.09 -5.72 -5.17
CA ILE A 92 -1.12 -5.55 -5.98
C ILE A 92 -1.58 -6.89 -6.57
N GLY A 93 -0.69 -7.60 -7.27
CA GLY A 93 -1.05 -8.81 -8.01
C GLY A 93 -1.37 -10.00 -7.10
N LEU A 94 -0.48 -10.35 -6.17
CA LEU A 94 -0.75 -11.45 -5.23
C LEU A 94 -1.80 -11.04 -4.20
N GLY A 95 -1.69 -9.85 -3.61
CA GLY A 95 -2.67 -9.37 -2.63
C GLY A 95 -4.07 -9.23 -3.23
N GLY A 96 -4.21 -8.53 -4.34
CA GLY A 96 -5.48 -8.40 -5.05
C GLY A 96 -5.98 -9.73 -5.63
N GLY A 97 -5.10 -10.61 -6.12
CA GLY A 97 -5.50 -11.94 -6.56
C GLY A 97 -6.10 -12.79 -5.43
N LEU A 98 -5.53 -12.71 -4.22
CA LEU A 98 -6.10 -13.36 -3.04
C LEU A 98 -7.42 -12.74 -2.60
N VAL A 99 -7.58 -11.41 -2.67
CA VAL A 99 -8.88 -10.75 -2.47
C VAL A 99 -9.90 -11.24 -3.50
N TRP A 100 -9.51 -11.36 -4.77
CA TRP A 100 -10.42 -11.84 -5.81
C TRP A 100 -10.86 -13.30 -5.57
N LEU A 101 -9.98 -14.15 -5.05
CA LEU A 101 -10.30 -15.55 -4.75
C LEU A 101 -11.14 -15.72 -3.47
N PHE A 102 -10.80 -14.99 -2.41
CA PHE A 102 -11.27 -15.28 -1.04
C PHE A 102 -12.06 -14.14 -0.40
N GLY A 103 -12.16 -12.98 -1.06
CA GLY A 103 -12.88 -11.81 -0.56
C GLY A 103 -14.39 -12.03 -0.42
N SER A 104 -15.00 -11.24 0.46
CA SER A 104 -16.45 -11.19 0.64
C SER A 104 -17.16 -10.69 -0.62
N SER A 105 -18.46 -10.95 -0.75
CA SER A 105 -19.25 -10.51 -1.91
C SER A 105 -19.54 -9.01 -1.83
N ALA A 106 -18.52 -8.19 -2.06
CA ALA A 106 -18.55 -6.74 -2.04
C ALA A 106 -17.66 -6.16 -3.15
N ILE A 107 -17.79 -4.85 -3.39
CA ILE A 107 -16.86 -4.11 -4.25
C ILE A 107 -15.73 -3.60 -3.36
N HIS A 108 -14.52 -4.13 -3.55
CA HIS A 108 -13.33 -3.70 -2.84
C HIS A 108 -12.68 -2.53 -3.57
N ILE A 109 -12.42 -1.46 -2.83
CA ILE A 109 -11.81 -0.21 -3.28
C ILE A 109 -10.93 0.37 -2.16
N GLY A 110 -9.99 1.22 -2.52
CA GLY A 110 -9.15 1.96 -1.59
C GLY A 110 -7.69 1.55 -1.69
N ALA A 111 -6.80 2.52 -1.47
CA ALA A 111 -5.36 2.31 -1.51
C ALA A 111 -4.84 1.51 -0.30
N SER A 112 -5.67 1.26 0.71
CA SER A 112 -5.25 0.65 1.96
C SER A 112 -4.67 -0.75 1.79
N GLY A 113 -5.19 -1.59 0.89
CA GLY A 113 -4.56 -2.89 0.59
C GLY A 113 -3.08 -2.76 0.17
N LEU A 114 -2.74 -1.71 -0.60
CA LEU A 114 -1.37 -1.39 -0.97
C LEU A 114 -0.53 -0.90 0.21
N ILE A 115 -1.10 -0.05 1.07
CA ILE A 115 -0.46 0.42 2.31
C ILE A 115 -0.09 -0.78 3.19
N PHE A 116 -1.02 -1.73 3.34
CA PHE A 116 -0.79 -2.96 4.08
C PHE A 116 0.27 -3.85 3.41
N GLY A 117 0.33 -3.89 2.08
CA GLY A 117 1.42 -4.53 1.37
C GLY A 117 2.78 -3.88 1.65
N TRP A 118 2.86 -2.56 1.71
CA TRP A 118 4.10 -1.88 2.11
C TRP A 118 4.47 -2.17 3.57
N PHE A 119 3.48 -2.18 4.47
CA PHE A 119 3.66 -2.56 5.87
C PHE A 119 4.22 -3.99 6.01
N GLY A 120 3.55 -4.97 5.41
CA GLY A 120 3.97 -6.37 5.42
C GLY A 120 5.37 -6.56 4.83
N PHE A 121 5.69 -5.86 3.75
CA PHE A 121 7.03 -5.87 3.17
C PHE A 121 8.08 -5.30 4.13
N LEU A 122 7.86 -4.12 4.71
CA LEU A 122 8.85 -3.43 5.55
C LEU A 122 9.09 -4.14 6.89
N VAL A 123 8.04 -4.67 7.52
CA VAL A 123 8.17 -5.48 8.74
C VAL A 123 8.96 -6.75 8.43
N THR A 124 8.57 -7.51 7.41
CA THR A 124 9.24 -8.76 7.05
C THR A 124 10.68 -8.52 6.63
N ARG A 125 10.93 -7.48 5.84
CA ARG A 125 12.28 -7.11 5.40
C ARG A 125 13.14 -6.63 6.55
N GLY A 126 12.59 -5.86 7.49
CA GLY A 126 13.29 -5.45 8.71
C GLY A 126 13.75 -6.65 9.55
N LEU A 127 12.95 -7.72 9.61
CA LEU A 127 13.32 -8.97 10.26
C LEU A 127 14.39 -9.74 9.47
N VAL A 128 14.21 -9.92 8.16
CA VAL A 128 15.13 -10.66 7.28
C VAL A 128 16.51 -10.00 7.23
N ASP A 129 16.55 -8.69 7.05
CA ASP A 129 17.81 -7.91 6.96
C ASP A 129 18.36 -7.54 8.36
N ARG A 130 17.69 -7.93 9.45
CA ARG A 130 18.01 -7.57 10.84
C ARG A 130 18.16 -6.04 11.05
N SER A 131 17.35 -5.26 10.33
CA SER A 131 17.34 -3.80 10.41
C SER A 131 16.34 -3.34 11.46
N LEU A 132 16.80 -3.14 12.70
CA LEU A 132 15.96 -2.67 13.81
C LEU A 132 15.33 -1.29 13.53
N ILE A 133 16.03 -0.42 12.79
CA ILE A 133 15.50 0.91 12.41
C ILE A 133 14.31 0.76 11.47
N THR A 134 14.42 -0.08 10.44
CA THR A 134 13.32 -0.30 9.48
C THR A 134 12.13 -0.96 10.17
N LEU A 135 12.40 -1.99 10.97
CA LEU A 135 11.37 -2.69 11.72
C LEU A 135 10.68 -1.74 12.71
N GLY A 136 11.44 -1.01 13.51
CA GLY A 136 10.92 -0.05 14.49
C GLY A 136 10.10 1.05 13.83
N ALA A 137 10.59 1.64 12.73
CA ALA A 137 9.85 2.65 11.98
C ALA A 137 8.53 2.11 11.44
N ALA A 138 8.53 0.92 10.82
CA ALA A 138 7.31 0.29 10.31
C ALA A 138 6.29 -0.01 11.43
N LEU A 139 6.76 -0.51 12.58
CA LEU A 139 5.91 -0.81 13.73
C LEU A 139 5.34 0.45 14.39
N VAL A 140 6.15 1.51 14.54
CA VAL A 140 5.67 2.81 15.05
C VAL A 140 4.59 3.36 14.14
N VAL A 141 4.77 3.31 12.82
CA VAL A 141 3.73 3.71 11.86
C VAL A 141 2.48 2.83 12.03
N GLY A 142 2.64 1.51 12.14
CA GLY A 142 1.51 0.60 12.40
C GLY A 142 0.70 0.94 13.65
N VAL A 143 1.37 1.32 14.74
CA VAL A 143 0.72 1.71 16.00
C VAL A 143 0.06 3.09 15.91
N LEU A 144 0.76 4.09 15.36
CA LEU A 144 0.24 5.47 15.25
C LEU A 144 -0.99 5.55 14.35
N TYR A 145 -1.02 4.74 13.30
CA TYR A 145 -2.20 4.55 12.47
C TYR A 145 -2.93 3.30 12.93
N GLY A 146 -3.39 3.22 14.18
CA GLY A 146 -3.97 2.00 14.80
C GLY A 146 -5.02 1.23 13.97
N SER A 147 -5.63 1.86 12.96
CA SER A 147 -6.40 1.20 11.89
C SER A 147 -5.60 0.18 11.07
N ILE A 148 -4.27 0.24 11.05
CA ILE A 148 -3.39 -0.72 10.39
C ILE A 148 -3.37 -2.02 11.20
N LEU A 149 -3.08 -1.99 12.50
CA LEU A 149 -3.01 -3.23 13.27
C LEU A 149 -4.37 -3.94 13.39
N TRP A 150 -5.44 -3.17 13.60
CA TRP A 150 -6.79 -3.74 13.75
C TRP A 150 -7.54 -3.91 12.43
N GLY A 151 -7.06 -3.28 11.35
CA GLY A 151 -7.72 -3.29 10.04
C GLY A 151 -7.65 -4.63 9.32
N VAL A 152 -6.78 -5.55 9.73
CA VAL A 152 -6.75 -6.92 9.18
C VAL A 152 -7.82 -7.83 9.78
N LEU A 153 -8.55 -7.37 10.80
CA LEU A 153 -9.57 -8.17 11.46
C LEU A 153 -10.97 -7.86 10.87
N PRO A 154 -11.83 -8.89 10.72
CA PRO A 154 -13.21 -8.68 10.30
C PRO A 154 -14.00 -7.91 11.37
N GLY A 155 -15.12 -7.31 10.95
CA GLY A 155 -16.11 -6.69 11.86
C GLY A 155 -16.24 -5.17 11.75
N GLN A 156 -15.39 -4.52 10.96
CA GLN A 156 -15.51 -3.08 10.69
C GLN A 156 -16.33 -2.85 9.42
N HIS A 157 -17.53 -2.28 9.56
CA HIS A 157 -18.40 -2.00 8.42
C HIS A 157 -17.75 -0.98 7.46
N GLY A 158 -17.78 -1.28 6.16
CA GLY A 158 -17.17 -0.44 5.13
C GLY A 158 -15.65 -0.54 5.03
N VAL A 159 -15.01 -1.43 5.82
CA VAL A 159 -13.58 -1.70 5.74
C VAL A 159 -13.34 -3.03 5.03
N SER A 160 -12.53 -2.98 3.97
CA SER A 160 -12.07 -4.16 3.24
C SER A 160 -10.90 -4.83 3.98
N TRP A 161 -11.19 -5.49 5.10
CA TRP A 161 -10.18 -6.17 5.91
C TRP A 161 -9.45 -7.27 5.14
N GLU A 162 -10.10 -7.90 4.16
CA GLU A 162 -9.48 -8.91 3.28
C GLU A 162 -8.37 -8.28 2.43
N ALA A 163 -8.59 -7.07 1.90
CA ALA A 163 -7.56 -6.34 1.17
C ALA A 163 -6.39 -5.95 2.07
N HIS A 164 -6.64 -5.66 3.35
CA HIS A 164 -5.59 -5.40 4.32
C HIS A 164 -4.76 -6.67 4.60
N LEU A 165 -5.42 -7.78 4.94
CA LEU A 165 -4.77 -9.05 5.23
C LEU A 165 -3.97 -9.56 4.02
N PHE A 166 -4.61 -9.66 2.86
CA PHE A 166 -3.98 -10.21 1.67
C PHE A 166 -2.96 -9.24 1.06
N GLY A 167 -3.17 -7.93 1.20
CA GLY A 167 -2.14 -6.93 0.90
C GLY A 167 -0.88 -7.18 1.73
N ALA A 168 -1.01 -7.31 3.05
CA ALA A 168 0.11 -7.61 3.95
C ALA A 168 0.82 -8.92 3.60
N ILE A 169 0.07 -9.98 3.25
CA ILE A 169 0.63 -11.26 2.78
C ILE A 169 1.41 -11.06 1.47
N GLY A 170 0.86 -10.32 0.50
CA GLY A 170 1.54 -9.99 -0.75
C GLY A 170 2.86 -9.24 -0.53
N GLY A 171 2.85 -8.29 0.40
CA GLY A 171 4.04 -7.56 0.85
C GLY A 171 5.09 -8.45 1.51
N ALA A 172 4.67 -9.30 2.45
CA ALA A 172 5.56 -10.24 3.13
C ALA A 172 6.18 -11.24 2.14
N ALA A 173 5.39 -11.77 1.20
CA ALA A 173 5.89 -12.61 0.12
C ALA A 173 6.96 -11.87 -0.71
N ALA A 174 6.73 -10.59 -1.05
CA ALA A 174 7.71 -9.77 -1.75
C ALA A 174 9.02 -9.59 -0.96
N ALA A 175 8.96 -9.59 0.37
CA ALA A 175 10.15 -9.54 1.23
C ALA A 175 10.99 -10.83 1.17
N PHE A 176 10.40 -11.98 0.87
CA PHE A 176 11.16 -13.23 0.68
C PHE A 176 11.62 -13.43 -0.76
N LEU A 177 10.75 -13.12 -1.73
CA LEU A 177 10.97 -13.44 -3.15
C LEU A 177 11.94 -12.46 -3.84
N ILE A 178 11.94 -11.19 -3.44
CA ILE A 178 12.77 -10.18 -4.09
C ILE A 178 14.11 -10.09 -3.37
N ARG A 179 15.21 -10.30 -4.08
CA ARG A 179 16.56 -10.05 -3.55
C ARG A 179 16.82 -8.55 -3.54
N THR A 180 16.60 -7.92 -2.40
CA THR A 180 16.94 -6.52 -2.14
C THR A 180 17.42 -6.38 -0.70
N HIS A 181 18.40 -5.51 -0.47
CA HIS A 181 18.78 -5.08 0.86
C HIS A 181 18.12 -3.74 1.17
N VAL A 182 17.35 -3.69 2.25
CA VAL A 182 16.92 -2.42 2.84
C VAL A 182 18.10 -1.85 3.62
N HIS A 183 18.58 -0.69 3.17
CA HIS A 183 19.59 0.05 3.92
C HIS A 183 18.88 0.99 4.89
N ALA A 184 19.39 1.10 6.12
CA ALA A 184 19.00 2.21 6.98
C ALA A 184 19.22 3.53 6.19
N PRO A 185 18.33 4.53 6.33
CA PRO A 185 18.54 5.83 5.74
C PRO A 185 19.94 6.30 6.15
N ARG A 186 20.84 6.52 5.17
CA ARG A 186 22.15 7.08 5.45
C ARG A 186 21.91 8.49 5.98
N LEU A 187 21.90 8.65 7.30
CA LEU A 187 22.13 9.95 7.91
C LEU A 187 23.49 10.39 7.36
N GLY A 188 23.51 11.53 6.66
CA GLY A 188 24.70 12.00 5.97
C GLY A 188 25.90 11.93 6.91
N GLY A 189 27.03 11.47 6.38
CA GLY A 189 28.31 11.63 7.06
C GLY A 189 28.45 13.11 7.36
N VAL A 190 28.30 13.44 8.64
CA VAL A 190 28.89 14.64 9.18
C VAL A 190 30.36 14.27 9.22
N ASP A 191 31.10 14.70 8.19
CA ASP A 191 32.55 14.74 8.29
C ASP A 191 32.84 15.70 9.46
N LEU A 192 33.20 15.11 10.60
CA LEU A 192 33.75 15.81 11.75
C LEU A 192 35.26 15.93 11.52
N ASP A 193 35.65 16.66 10.48
CA ASP A 193 37.03 17.09 10.22
C ASP A 193 37.10 18.62 10.28
#